data_AF-A0A4Q7WPY1-F1
#
_entry.id   AF-A0A4Q7WPY1-F1
#
_cell.length_a   1.000
_cell.length_b   1.000
_cell.length_c   1.000
_cell.angle_alpha   90.00
_cell.angle_beta   90.00
_cell.angle_gamma   90.00
#
_symmetry.space_group_name_H-M   'P 1'
#
loop_
_entity.id
_entity.type
_entity.pdbx_description
1 polymer ?
#
loop_
_entity_poly.entity_id
_entity_poly.type
_entity_poly.pdbx_seq_one_letter_code
_entity_poly.pdbx_strand_id
1 'polypeptide(L)'
;MVMMTGSLAVRGTVLWLTPQQGGRVSGPPEPDYDYDYTATAYLPPRTPEDGQAGIALRRFAPSAWRTPAEGILVPAKGNRAQQVIPGCIVIITEGVRPVGLLTVEEVYALAPDGTPIVPVVEPVAEVFADAPTADVAPTEPPYRHSTAASRWASKHASDDAPPQTAGV
;
A
#
# COMPACT_ATOMS: atom_id res chain seq x y z
N MET A 1 -6.98 9.89 -3.98
CA MET A 1 -7.86 9.02 -3.17
C MET A 1 -9.02 8.55 -4.03
N VAL A 2 -9.28 7.24 -4.09
CA VAL A 2 -10.34 6.68 -4.93
C VAL A 2 -11.19 5.71 -4.11
N MET A 3 -12.52 5.84 -4.23
CA MET A 3 -13.46 4.89 -3.64
C MET A 3 -13.62 3.70 -4.58
N MET A 4 -13.46 2.50 -4.05
CA MET A 4 -13.62 1.24 -4.77
C MET A 4 -15.11 0.87 -4.83
N THR A 5 -15.86 1.63 -5.64
CA THR A 5 -17.25 1.32 -6.03
C THR A 5 -17.32 0.48 -7.31
N GLY A 6 -16.20 0.41 -8.04
CA GLY A 6 -15.97 -0.43 -9.20
C GLY A 6 -14.51 -0.90 -9.21
N SER A 7 -14.05 -1.42 -10.35
CA SER A 7 -12.67 -1.89 -10.47
C SER A 7 -11.68 -0.72 -10.44
N LEU A 8 -10.52 -0.95 -9.84
CA LEU A 8 -9.43 0.01 -9.78
C LEU A 8 -8.17 -0.58 -10.42
N ALA A 9 -7.48 0.18 -11.26
CA ALA A 9 -6.12 -0.14 -11.64
C ALA A 9 -5.18 0.38 -10.54
N VAL A 10 -4.24 -0.45 -10.13
CA VAL A 10 -3.23 -0.13 -9.14
C VAL A 10 -1.84 -0.43 -9.67
N ARG A 11 -0.86 0.37 -9.28
CA ARG A 11 0.55 0.06 -9.44
C ARG A 11 1.24 0.15 -8.11
N GLY A 12 2.23 -0.71 -7.91
CA GLY A 12 3.10 -0.60 -6.74
C GLY A 12 4.08 -1.73 -6.66
N THR A 13 4.48 -2.07 -5.44
CA THR A 13 5.47 -3.11 -5.18
C THR A 13 4.80 -4.32 -4.51
N VAL A 14 4.88 -5.48 -5.16
CA VAL A 14 4.46 -6.75 -4.55
C VAL A 14 5.63 -7.38 -3.79
N LEU A 15 5.31 -7.94 -2.62
CA LEU A 15 6.19 -8.73 -1.78
C LEU A 15 5.49 -10.07 -1.51
N TRP A 16 6.11 -11.17 -1.90
CA TRP A 16 5.62 -12.51 -1.62
C TRP A 16 6.12 -12.99 -0.26
N LEU A 17 5.24 -13.59 0.53
CA LEU A 17 5.59 -14.09 1.85
C LEU A 17 6.37 -15.40 1.73
N THR A 18 7.43 -15.51 2.53
CA THR A 18 8.17 -16.77 2.67
C THR A 18 7.32 -17.84 3.36
N PRO A 19 7.66 -19.14 3.24
CA PRO A 19 6.96 -20.20 3.96
C PRO A 19 6.90 -19.96 5.47
N GLN A 20 7.97 -19.42 6.06
CA GLN A 20 8.08 -19.11 7.48
C GLN A 20 7.14 -17.96 7.90
N GLN A 21 6.74 -17.10 6.97
CA GLN A 21 5.76 -16.04 7.17
C GLN A 21 4.32 -16.50 6.82
N GLY A 22 4.14 -17.79 6.52
CA GLY A 22 2.84 -18.37 6.16
C GLY A 22 2.52 -18.35 4.65
N GLY A 23 3.48 -17.95 3.81
CA GLY A 23 3.33 -17.91 2.36
C GLY A 23 3.48 -19.26 1.67
N ARG A 24 3.69 -19.21 0.35
CA ARG A 24 3.79 -20.41 -0.49
C ARG A 24 5.07 -21.19 -0.23
N VAL A 25 4.96 -22.50 -0.04
CA VAL A 25 6.12 -23.41 0.04
C VAL A 25 6.88 -23.47 -1.29
N SER A 26 6.17 -23.31 -2.40
CA SER A 26 6.75 -23.28 -3.75
C SER A 26 7.50 -21.98 -4.07
N GLY A 27 7.45 -20.97 -3.19
CA GLY A 27 8.01 -19.65 -3.45
C GLY A 27 7.05 -18.71 -4.19
N PRO A 28 7.56 -17.56 -4.69
CA PRO A 28 6.77 -16.60 -5.44
C PRO A 28 6.08 -17.24 -6.64
N PRO A 29 4.92 -16.74 -7.06
CA PRO A 29 4.29 -17.18 -8.29
C PRO A 29 5.22 -16.97 -9.50
N GLU A 30 5.20 -17.92 -10.42
CA GLU A 30 5.70 -17.76 -11.77
C GLU A 30 4.48 -17.42 -12.64
N PRO A 31 4.21 -16.13 -12.92
CA PRO A 31 3.17 -15.78 -13.86
C PRO A 31 3.63 -16.30 -15.22
N ASP A 32 2.79 -17.09 -15.86
CA ASP A 32 3.00 -17.44 -17.26
C ASP A 32 2.88 -16.14 -18.07
N TYR A 33 3.74 -15.93 -19.09
CA TYR A 33 3.84 -14.63 -19.77
C TYR A 33 2.51 -14.16 -20.39
N ASP A 34 1.61 -15.11 -20.68
CA ASP A 34 0.32 -14.89 -21.29
C ASP A 34 -0.83 -14.70 -20.28
N TYR A 35 -0.57 -14.87 -18.98
CA TYR A 35 -1.62 -14.88 -17.94
C TYR A 35 -1.31 -13.98 -16.74
N ASP A 36 -2.30 -13.15 -16.37
CA ASP A 36 -2.28 -12.41 -15.12
C ASP A 36 -2.38 -13.38 -13.92
N TYR A 37 -1.59 -13.16 -12.88
CA TYR A 37 -1.75 -13.87 -11.61
C TYR A 37 -3.03 -13.38 -10.93
N THR A 38 -4.03 -14.26 -10.80
CA THR A 38 -5.31 -13.94 -10.18
C THR A 38 -5.44 -14.57 -8.80
N ALA A 39 -5.93 -13.79 -7.84
CA ALA A 39 -6.08 -14.21 -6.46
C ALA A 39 -7.22 -13.44 -5.77
N THR A 40 -7.52 -13.85 -4.54
CA THR A 40 -8.30 -13.05 -3.60
C THR A 40 -7.39 -12.08 -2.86
N ALA A 41 -7.97 -11.02 -2.31
CA ALA A 41 -7.25 -10.06 -1.50
C ALA A 41 -8.19 -9.39 -0.50
N TYR A 42 -7.64 -8.67 0.46
CA TYR A 42 -8.40 -7.76 1.31
C TYR A 42 -7.56 -6.53 1.68
N LEU A 43 -8.23 -5.45 2.05
CA LEU A 43 -7.59 -4.21 2.49
C LEU A 43 -7.88 -3.98 3.98
N PRO A 44 -6.85 -3.93 4.85
CA PRO A 44 -7.02 -3.57 6.25
C PRO A 44 -7.79 -2.24 6.40
N PRO A 45 -8.67 -2.11 7.42
CA PRO A 45 -8.85 -3.01 8.56
C PRO A 45 -9.74 -4.23 8.29
N ARG A 46 -10.12 -4.50 7.04
CA ARG A 46 -10.86 -5.72 6.70
C ARG A 46 -10.00 -6.96 6.89
N THR A 47 -10.70 -8.09 6.89
CA THR A 47 -10.16 -9.44 7.06
C THR A 47 -10.52 -10.30 5.84
N PRO A 48 -9.86 -11.46 5.66
CA PRO A 48 -10.23 -12.41 4.61
C PRO A 48 -11.69 -12.86 4.65
N GLU A 49 -12.36 -12.80 5.81
CA GLU A 49 -13.72 -13.31 5.99
C GLU A 49 -14.81 -12.28 5.65
N ASP A 50 -14.54 -10.98 5.86
CA ASP A 50 -15.57 -9.92 5.82
C ASP A 50 -15.38 -8.87 4.72
N GLY A 51 -14.22 -8.85 4.04
CA GLY A 51 -13.89 -7.77 3.12
C GLY A 51 -12.98 -8.17 1.97
N GLN A 52 -13.32 -9.27 1.29
CA GLN A 52 -12.60 -9.71 0.11
C GLN A 52 -12.76 -8.77 -1.10
N ALA A 53 -11.69 -8.71 -1.89
CA ALA A 53 -11.61 -8.19 -3.23
C ALA A 53 -10.96 -9.27 -4.12
N GLY A 54 -11.25 -9.23 -5.41
CA GLY A 54 -10.41 -9.91 -6.40
C GLY A 54 -9.19 -9.06 -6.72
N ILE A 55 -8.06 -9.70 -6.99
CA ILE A 55 -6.89 -9.04 -7.54
C ILE A 55 -6.35 -9.83 -8.74
N ALA A 56 -6.04 -9.12 -9.82
CA ALA A 56 -5.22 -9.63 -10.91
C ALA A 56 -3.90 -8.85 -10.90
N LEU A 57 -2.76 -9.53 -10.95
CA LEU A 57 -1.42 -8.95 -10.96
C LEU A 57 -0.67 -9.35 -12.23
N ARG A 58 0.09 -8.40 -12.77
CA ARG A 58 0.91 -8.57 -13.97
C ARG A 58 2.21 -7.79 -13.87
N ARG A 59 3.11 -8.05 -14.83
CA ARG A 59 4.39 -7.34 -15.00
C ARG A 59 5.28 -7.37 -13.76
N PHE A 60 5.20 -8.44 -12.97
CA PHE A 60 6.10 -8.68 -11.85
C PHE A 60 7.13 -9.74 -12.23
N ALA A 61 8.38 -9.57 -11.77
CA ALA A 61 9.45 -10.51 -12.11
C ALA A 61 9.15 -11.92 -11.57
N PRO A 62 9.16 -12.97 -12.43
CA PRO A 62 8.96 -14.35 -12.00
C PRO A 62 9.98 -14.74 -10.92
N SER A 63 9.52 -15.46 -9.90
CA SER A 63 10.36 -15.99 -8.81
C SER A 63 11.06 -14.92 -7.95
N ALA A 64 10.84 -13.63 -8.22
CA ALA A 64 11.33 -12.54 -7.40
C ALA A 64 10.42 -12.35 -6.18
N TRP A 65 11.01 -12.36 -4.99
CA TRP A 65 10.28 -12.14 -3.74
C TRP A 65 9.69 -10.74 -3.62
N ARG A 66 10.33 -9.75 -4.24
CA ARG A 66 9.88 -8.36 -4.26
C ARG A 66 10.12 -7.76 -5.63
N THR A 67 9.09 -7.15 -6.20
CA THR A 67 9.16 -6.56 -7.54
C THR A 67 8.05 -5.53 -7.72
N PRO A 68 8.24 -4.52 -8.57
CA PRO A 68 7.12 -3.74 -9.10
C PRO A 68 6.08 -4.66 -9.73
N ALA A 69 4.82 -4.27 -9.64
CA ALA A 69 3.69 -4.96 -10.22
C ALA A 69 2.59 -3.96 -10.57
N GLU A 70 1.79 -4.33 -11.55
CA GLU A 70 0.53 -3.68 -11.83
C GLU A 70 -0.61 -4.64 -11.53
N GLY A 71 -1.76 -4.10 -11.18
CA GLY A 71 -2.92 -4.93 -10.94
C GLY A 71 -4.25 -4.25 -11.15
N ILE A 72 -5.28 -5.09 -11.15
CA ILE A 72 -6.67 -4.69 -11.15
C ILE A 72 -7.29 -5.22 -9.86
N LEU A 73 -7.78 -4.31 -9.03
CA LEU A 73 -8.58 -4.61 -7.86
C LEU A 73 -10.06 -4.61 -8.24
N VAL A 74 -10.77 -5.68 -7.89
CA VAL A 74 -12.20 -5.84 -8.20
C VAL A 74 -12.98 -6.01 -6.88
N PRO A 75 -13.98 -5.16 -6.60
CA PRO A 75 -14.74 -5.29 -5.36
C PRO A 75 -15.61 -6.54 -5.39
N ALA A 76 -15.63 -7.30 -4.28
CA ALA A 76 -16.56 -8.41 -4.18
C ALA A 76 -18.01 -7.90 -4.03
N LYS A 77 -18.96 -8.72 -4.46
CA LYS A 77 -20.39 -8.39 -4.44
C LYS A 77 -20.86 -8.08 -3.01
N GLY A 78 -21.51 -6.93 -2.83
CA GLY A 78 -22.07 -6.52 -1.53
C GLY A 78 -21.05 -5.88 -0.57
N ASN A 79 -19.77 -5.79 -0.95
CA ASN A 79 -18.78 -5.05 -0.16
C ASN A 79 -18.94 -3.55 -0.37
N ARG A 80 -19.04 -2.83 0.75
CA ARG A 80 -19.12 -1.36 0.80
C ARG A 80 -17.88 -0.76 0.12
N ALA A 81 -18.05 0.41 -0.48
CA ALA A 81 -16.98 1.17 -1.09
C ALA A 81 -15.76 1.23 -0.16
N GLN A 82 -14.67 0.54 -0.55
CA GLN A 82 -13.41 0.55 0.20
C GLN A 82 -12.54 1.70 -0.32
N GLN A 83 -11.92 2.44 0.57
CA GLN A 83 -11.03 3.51 0.16
C GLN A 83 -9.65 2.94 -0.19
N VAL A 84 -9.16 3.23 -1.39
CA VAL A 84 -7.80 2.86 -1.81
C VAL A 84 -7.03 4.14 -2.12
N ILE A 85 -5.88 4.29 -1.46
CA ILE A 85 -4.95 5.39 -1.64
C ILE A 85 -3.53 4.86 -1.84
N PRO A 86 -2.65 5.62 -2.51
CA PRO A 86 -1.22 5.41 -2.39
C PRO A 86 -0.80 5.27 -0.92
N GLY A 87 0.07 4.30 -0.64
CA GLY A 87 0.48 3.89 0.70
C GLY A 87 -0.36 2.78 1.33
N CYS A 88 -1.54 2.46 0.78
CA CYS A 88 -2.31 1.31 1.24
C CYS A 88 -1.56 -0.01 1.01
N ILE A 89 -1.78 -0.96 1.92
CA ILE A 89 -1.33 -2.34 1.75
C ILE A 89 -2.54 -3.19 1.39
N VAL A 90 -2.47 -3.87 0.25
CA VAL A 90 -3.41 -4.91 -0.12
C VAL A 90 -2.80 -6.25 0.28
N ILE A 91 -3.51 -7.03 1.08
CA ILE A 91 -3.09 -8.37 1.45
C ILE A 91 -3.60 -9.34 0.38
N ILE A 92 -2.69 -10.03 -0.29
CA ILE A 92 -3.02 -11.03 -1.31
C ILE A 92 -3.19 -12.38 -0.63
N THR A 93 -4.29 -13.06 -0.92
CA THR A 93 -4.64 -14.35 -0.31
C THR A 93 -4.93 -15.42 -1.36
N GLU A 94 -4.57 -16.65 -1.04
CA GLU A 94 -5.08 -17.86 -1.71
C GLU A 94 -6.07 -18.52 -0.76
N GLY A 95 -7.37 -18.37 -1.04
CA GLY A 95 -8.41 -18.61 -0.04
C GLY A 95 -8.31 -17.60 1.10
N VAL A 96 -8.27 -18.06 2.35
CA VAL A 96 -8.09 -17.20 3.54
C VAL A 96 -6.62 -16.99 3.94
N ARG A 97 -5.69 -17.71 3.30
CA ARG A 97 -4.27 -17.69 3.65
C ARG A 97 -3.56 -16.50 2.99
N PRO A 98 -2.92 -15.59 3.74
CA PRO A 98 -2.05 -14.56 3.17
C PRO A 98 -0.84 -15.18 2.47
N VAL A 99 -0.58 -14.75 1.23
CA VAL A 99 0.56 -15.23 0.43
C VAL A 99 1.45 -14.09 -0.06
N GLY A 100 0.96 -12.86 -0.04
CA GLY A 100 1.71 -11.69 -0.47
C GLY A 100 1.10 -10.38 0.01
N LEU A 101 1.84 -9.31 -0.20
CA LEU A 101 1.47 -7.95 0.14
C LEU A 101 1.74 -7.08 -1.09
N LEU A 102 0.79 -6.24 -1.48
CA LEU A 102 1.03 -5.19 -2.47
C LEU A 102 0.99 -3.84 -1.75
N THR A 103 2.12 -3.12 -1.76
CA THR A 103 2.14 -1.72 -1.36
C THR A 103 1.72 -0.89 -2.56
N VAL A 104 0.57 -0.23 -2.46
CA VAL A 104 0.00 0.57 -3.53
C VAL A 104 0.75 1.89 -3.63
N GLU A 105 1.22 2.23 -4.82
CA GLU A 105 1.91 3.49 -5.11
C GLU A 105 1.03 4.42 -5.96
N GLU A 106 0.23 3.85 -6.86
CA GLU A 106 -0.72 4.59 -7.69
C GLU A 106 -2.05 3.86 -7.82
N VAL A 107 -3.13 4.64 -7.98
CA VAL A 107 -4.50 4.15 -8.06
C VAL A 107 -5.28 4.95 -9.11
N TYR A 108 -5.96 4.25 -10.00
CA TYR A 108 -6.80 4.81 -11.04
C TYR A 108 -8.17 4.11 -11.02
N ALA A 109 -9.26 4.89 -11.08
CA ALA A 109 -10.58 4.30 -11.29
C ALA A 109 -10.67 3.72 -12.70
N LEU A 110 -11.34 2.58 -12.87
CA LEU A 110 -11.62 2.01 -14.18
C LEU A 110 -13.09 2.21 -14.54
N ALA A 111 -13.34 2.54 -15.80
CA ALA A 111 -14.66 2.47 -16.41
C ALA A 111 -15.10 1.00 -16.57
N PRO A 112 -16.40 0.73 -16.82
CA PRO A 112 -16.89 -0.64 -16.99
C PRO A 112 -16.22 -1.43 -18.12
N ASP A 113 -15.65 -0.74 -19.11
CA ASP A 113 -14.88 -1.32 -20.22
C ASP A 113 -13.40 -1.59 -19.87
N GLY A 114 -12.98 -1.29 -18.64
CA GLY A 114 -11.61 -1.48 -18.15
C GLY A 114 -10.65 -0.34 -18.49
N THR A 115 -11.11 0.75 -19.11
CA THR A 115 -10.26 1.91 -19.40
C THR A 115 -10.06 2.78 -18.15
N PRO A 116 -8.85 3.33 -17.90
CA PRO A 116 -8.64 4.28 -16.81
C PRO A 116 -9.50 5.53 -17.00
N ILE A 117 -10.28 5.87 -15.97
CA ILE A 117 -10.94 7.16 -15.87
C ILE A 117 -9.87 8.15 -15.46
N VAL A 118 -9.25 8.78 -16.46
CA VAL A 118 -8.38 9.93 -16.22
C VAL A 118 -9.29 11.10 -15.84
N PRO A 119 -9.20 11.67 -14.64
CA PRO A 119 -9.89 12.93 -14.37
C PRO A 119 -9.33 13.95 -15.35
N VAL A 120 -10.20 14.48 -16.22
CA VAL A 120 -9.88 15.64 -17.04
C VAL A 120 -9.57 16.77 -16.07
N VAL A 121 -8.28 17.01 -15.83
CA VAL A 121 -7.85 18.27 -15.23
C VAL A 121 -8.03 19.27 -16.36
N GLU A 122 -9.19 19.92 -16.43
CA GLU A 122 -9.32 21.10 -17.27
C GLU A 122 -8.20 22.05 -16.84
N PRO A 123 -7.32 22.50 -17.76
CA PRO A 123 -6.34 23.50 -17.39
C PRO A 123 -7.15 24.72 -16.99
N VAL A 124 -7.15 25.02 -15.70
CA VAL A 124 -7.58 26.33 -15.21
C VAL A 124 -6.62 27.28 -15.91
N ALA A 125 -7.10 27.97 -16.94
CA ALA A 125 -6.34 29.00 -17.60
C ALA A 125 -6.05 30.05 -16.52
N GLU A 126 -4.85 30.03 -15.97
CA GLU A 126 -4.36 31.09 -15.11
C GLU A 126 -4.32 32.36 -15.97
N VAL A 127 -5.37 33.17 -15.84
CA VAL A 127 -5.37 34.54 -16.34
C VAL A 127 -4.38 35.29 -15.46
N PHE A 128 -3.12 35.32 -15.91
CA PHE A 128 -2.10 36.20 -15.35
C PHE A 128 -2.50 37.64 -15.62
N ALA A 129 -3.15 38.26 -14.62
CA ALA A 129 -3.29 39.70 -14.55
C ALA A 129 -2.00 40.27 -13.95
N ASP A 130 -1.35 41.15 -14.72
CA ASP A 130 -0.18 41.95 -14.36
C ASP A 130 -0.29 42.58 -12.96
N ALA A 131 0.70 42.33 -12.11
CA ALA A 131 1.05 43.18 -10.97
C ALA A 131 2.54 42.95 -10.56
N PRO A 132 3.23 43.98 -10.05
CA PRO A 132 4.67 44.16 -10.26
C PRO A 132 5.57 43.35 -9.32
N THR A 133 6.78 43.12 -9.84
CA THR A 133 7.94 42.48 -9.23
C THR A 133 8.21 42.97 -7.80
N ALA A 134 8.11 42.06 -6.83
CA ALA A 134 8.73 42.19 -5.53
C ALA A 134 9.79 41.08 -5.41
N ASP A 135 11.07 41.49 -5.36
CA ASP A 135 12.18 40.63 -4.99
C ASP A 135 11.93 40.03 -3.61
N VAL A 136 11.71 38.71 -3.55
CA VAL A 136 11.72 37.94 -2.31
C VAL A 136 12.78 36.86 -2.46
N ALA A 137 13.93 37.08 -1.83
CA ALA A 137 14.99 36.09 -1.68
C ALA A 137 14.44 34.84 -0.94
N PRO A 138 14.83 33.62 -1.34
CA PRO A 138 14.43 32.41 -0.62
C PRO A 138 15.27 32.27 0.66
N THR A 139 14.72 32.69 1.80
CA THR A 139 15.22 32.25 3.12
C THR A 139 14.68 30.85 3.38
N GLU A 140 15.49 29.85 3.06
CA GLU A 140 15.25 28.44 3.39
C GLU A 140 15.35 28.25 4.92
N PRO A 141 14.28 27.80 5.61
CA PRO A 141 14.40 27.41 7.01
C PRO A 141 15.14 26.07 7.09
N PRO A 142 16.10 25.89 8.02
CA PRO A 142 16.89 24.67 8.07
C PRO A 142 16.02 23.44 8.35
N TYR A 143 16.29 22.40 7.57
CA TYR A 143 15.75 21.05 7.66
C TYR A 143 15.65 20.56 9.12
N ARG A 144 14.43 20.34 9.61
CA ARG A 144 14.19 19.69 10.90
C ARG A 144 14.16 18.17 10.71
N HIS A 145 15.21 17.49 11.17
CA HIS A 145 15.12 16.04 11.40
C HIS A 145 14.06 15.75 12.47
N SER A 146 13.04 14.98 12.12
CA SER A 146 12.04 14.45 13.05
C SER A 146 12.68 13.46 14.03
N THR A 147 12.81 13.85 15.31
CA THR A 147 13.27 12.95 16.38
C THR A 147 12.12 12.08 16.89
N ALA A 148 11.63 11.16 16.06
CA ALA A 148 10.63 10.15 16.44
C ALA A 148 11.17 9.08 17.42
N ALA A 149 12.44 9.17 17.84
CA ALA A 149 13.05 8.26 18.80
C ALA A 149 12.73 8.56 20.28
N SER A 150 12.07 9.67 20.61
CA SER A 150 11.84 10.06 22.01
C SER A 150 10.59 9.46 22.68
N ARG A 151 9.86 8.55 22.02
CA ARG A 151 8.60 7.98 22.56
C ARG A 151 8.72 6.57 23.15
N TRP A 152 9.94 6.03 23.31
CA TRP A 152 10.13 4.64 23.78
C TRP A 152 11.00 4.48 25.04
N ALA A 153 10.98 5.45 25.94
CA ALA A 153 11.49 5.26 27.30
C ALA A 153 10.32 5.19 28.28
N SER A 154 9.54 4.12 28.22
CA SER A 154 8.63 3.76 29.30
C SER A 154 9.49 3.11 30.39
N LYS A 155 9.64 3.76 31.56
CA LYS A 155 10.20 3.13 32.75
C LYS A 155 9.38 1.86 33.06
N HIS A 156 10.01 0.69 33.02
CA HIS A 156 9.38 -0.53 33.50
C HIS A 156 9.41 -0.54 35.03
N ALA A 157 8.34 -1.02 35.65
CA ALA A 157 8.21 -1.15 37.11
C ALA A 157 9.21 -2.14 37.75
N SER A 158 10.11 -2.74 36.95
CA SER A 158 11.20 -3.61 37.39
C SER A 158 12.49 -2.88 37.78
N ASP A 159 12.61 -1.58 37.49
CA ASP A 159 13.83 -0.81 37.77
C ASP A 159 13.95 -0.30 39.23
N ASP A 160 12.93 -0.51 40.06
CA ASP A 160 12.86 0.03 41.44
C ASP A 160 13.15 -1.03 42.53
N ALA A 161 13.75 -2.17 42.16
CA ALA A 161 14.15 -3.18 43.14
C ALA A 161 15.49 -2.79 43.80
N PRO A 162 15.58 -2.65 45.13
CA PRO A 162 16.85 -2.38 45.80
C PRO A 162 17.81 -3.57 45.65
N PRO A 163 19.13 -3.31 45.56
CA PRO A 163 20.12 -4.38 45.38
C PRO A 163 20.15 -5.30 46.59
N GLN A 164 19.91 -6.59 46.36
CA GLN A 164 20.20 -7.63 47.36
C GLN A 164 21.71 -7.70 47.58
N THR A 165 22.15 -7.44 48.80
CA THR A 165 23.54 -7.65 49.24
C THR A 165 23.83 -9.15 49.25
N ALA A 166 24.78 -9.59 48.40
CA ALA A 166 25.35 -10.92 48.46
C ALA A 166 26.13 -11.07 49.78
N GLY A 167 25.61 -11.88 50.70
CA GLY A 167 26.30 -12.32 51.91
C GLY A 167 27.06 -13.62 51.65
N VAL A 168 28.34 -13.59 52.04
CA VAL A 168 29.34 -14.64 52.31
C VAL A 168 28.91 -16.09 52.17
#